data_AF-A0A2J7R320-F1
#
_entry.id   AF-A0A2J7R320-F1
#
_cell.length_a   1.000
_cell.length_b   1.000
_cell.length_c   1.000
_cell.angle_alpha   90.00
_cell.angle_beta   90.00
_cell.angle_gamma   90.00
#
_symmetry.space_group_name_H-M   'P 1'
#
loop_
_entity.id
_entity.type
_entity.pdbx_description
1 polymer ?
#
loop_
_entity_poly.entity_id
_entity_poly.type
_entity_poly.pdbx_seq_one_letter_code
_entity_poly.pdbx_strand_id
1 'polypeptide(L)'
;MSEETDTEKKLSCVKQTAVDTLNEKLNELYIYRDHYFEKHSLDKADQKNSDVENEMKNTLKLFETLKENAEQENKTMYLYMKGRALNVMPQYSKEAEEVLSRAVKLDPKHVDAWNELGDCYWKKDDIEEAKNCFSGALFHV
;
A
#
# COMPACT_ATOMS: atom_id res chain seq x y z
N MET A 1 13.75 8.43 43.24
CA MET A 1 12.58 8.73 42.39
C MET A 1 13.07 9.41 41.11
N SER A 2 13.91 8.75 40.33
CA SER A 2 14.62 9.39 39.21
C SER A 2 14.92 8.40 38.08
N GLU A 3 14.01 7.46 37.81
CA GLU A 3 14.16 6.49 36.71
C GLU A 3 12.93 6.39 35.79
N GLU A 4 11.82 7.07 36.08
CA GLU A 4 10.61 7.01 35.21
C GLU A 4 10.60 8.04 34.07
N THR A 5 11.46 9.06 34.10
CA THR A 5 11.42 10.16 33.10
C THR A 5 12.33 9.96 31.90
N ASP A 6 13.21 8.95 31.91
CA ASP A 6 14.17 8.71 30.82
C ASP A 6 13.64 7.70 29.78
N THR A 7 12.66 6.88 30.15
CA THR A 7 12.02 5.89 29.27
C THR A 7 10.97 6.54 28.37
N GLU A 8 10.21 7.53 28.87
CA GLU A 8 9.22 8.28 28.08
C GLU A 8 9.88 9.28 27.12
N LYS A 9 11.09 9.78 27.46
CA LYS A 9 11.86 10.67 26.57
C LYS A 9 12.63 9.94 25.46
N LYS A 10 12.80 8.61 25.59
CA LYS A 10 13.46 7.77 24.59
C LYS A 10 12.53 7.30 23.46
N LEU A 11 11.21 7.53 23.61
CA LEU A 11 10.21 7.17 22.60
C LEU A 11 9.81 8.34 21.68
N SER A 12 10.31 9.57 21.91
CA SER A 12 9.86 10.79 21.21
C SER A 12 10.82 11.34 20.14
N CYS A 13 11.72 10.53 19.57
CA CYS A 13 12.62 11.00 18.50
C CYS A 13 12.90 9.91 17.45
N VAL A 14 11.86 9.23 16.97
CA VAL A 14 11.94 8.62 15.64
C VAL A 14 11.50 9.73 14.69
N LYS A 15 12.44 10.27 13.90
CA LYS A 15 12.05 11.17 12.82
C LYS A 15 11.14 10.37 11.88
N GLN A 16 9.90 10.81 11.70
CA GLN A 16 8.98 10.21 10.75
C GLN A 16 9.65 10.20 9.37
N THR A 17 9.80 9.01 8.79
CA THR A 17 10.43 8.87 7.47
C THR A 17 9.42 9.18 6.35
N ALA A 18 9.90 9.38 5.13
CA ALA A 18 9.02 9.50 3.98
C ALA A 18 8.21 8.21 3.77
N VAL A 19 8.85 7.05 3.96
CA VAL A 19 8.18 5.74 3.92
C VAL A 19 7.08 5.62 4.98
N ASP A 20 7.34 6.01 6.23
CA ASP A 20 6.33 5.93 7.29
C ASP A 20 5.12 6.82 6.98
N THR A 21 5.37 8.04 6.50
CA THR A 21 4.32 8.98 6.09
C THR A 21 3.46 8.42 4.96
N LEU A 22 4.09 7.79 3.96
CA LEU A 22 3.36 7.15 2.86
C LEU A 22 2.56 5.93 3.34
N ASN A 23 3.06 5.21 4.33
CA ASN A 23 2.40 4.01 4.87
C ASN A 23 1.16 4.39 5.66
N GLU A 24 1.25 5.44 6.48
CA GLU A 24 0.10 6.03 7.15
C GLU A 24 -0.97 6.46 6.14
N LYS A 25 -0.58 7.20 5.09
CA LYS A 25 -1.52 7.64 4.06
C LYS A 25 -2.16 6.47 3.31
N LEU A 26 -1.39 5.43 3.01
CA LEU A 26 -1.91 4.22 2.38
C LEU A 26 -2.92 3.50 3.29
N ASN A 27 -2.63 3.42 4.60
CA ASN A 27 -3.55 2.82 5.56
C ASN A 27 -4.84 3.63 5.68
N GLU A 28 -4.78 4.95 5.67
CA GLU A 28 -5.97 5.81 5.63
C GLU A 28 -6.85 5.52 4.41
N LEU A 29 -6.25 5.36 3.22
CA LEU A 29 -6.96 5.03 1.99
C LEU A 29 -7.71 3.69 2.10
N TYR A 30 -7.06 2.66 2.63
CA TYR A 30 -7.68 1.34 2.80
C TYR A 30 -8.76 1.36 3.89
N ILE A 31 -8.52 2.03 5.03
CA ILE A 31 -9.53 2.23 6.07
C ILE A 31 -10.73 2.96 5.48
N TYR A 32 -10.52 4.01 4.69
CA TYR A 32 -11.58 4.76 4.03
C TYR A 32 -12.43 3.87 3.10
N ARG A 33 -11.79 3.02 2.28
CA ARG A 33 -12.47 2.09 1.38
C ARG A 33 -13.28 1.03 2.15
N ASP A 34 -12.67 0.42 3.16
CA ASP A 34 -13.23 -0.74 3.86
C ASP A 34 -14.33 -0.31 4.84
N HIS A 35 -14.16 0.83 5.50
CA HIS A 35 -15.08 1.40 6.50
C HIS A 35 -15.93 2.54 5.91
N TYR A 36 -16.07 2.61 4.58
CA TYR A 36 -16.78 3.70 3.90
C TYR A 36 -18.18 3.92 4.49
N PHE A 37 -18.94 2.84 4.71
CA PHE A 37 -20.31 2.90 5.21
C PHE A 37 -20.45 3.12 6.73
N GLU A 38 -19.34 3.17 7.48
CA GLU A 38 -19.38 3.64 8.86
C GLU A 38 -19.55 5.15 8.94
N LYS A 39 -19.05 5.86 7.92
CA LYS A 39 -19.08 7.33 7.82
C LYS A 39 -20.06 7.84 6.77
N HIS A 40 -20.54 6.98 5.88
CA HIS A 40 -21.46 7.32 4.79
C HIS A 40 -22.69 6.41 4.83
N SER A 41 -23.87 6.97 4.56
CA SER A 41 -25.11 6.22 4.47
C SER A 41 -25.17 5.33 3.20
N LEU A 42 -26.03 4.30 3.22
CA LEU A 42 -26.13 3.30 2.15
C LEU A 42 -26.63 3.86 0.82
N ASP A 43 -27.32 5.01 0.83
CA ASP A 43 -27.73 5.75 -0.37
C ASP A 43 -26.52 6.27 -1.19
N LYS A 44 -25.33 6.33 -0.59
CA LYS A 44 -24.07 6.68 -1.28
C LYS A 44 -23.33 5.48 -1.87
N ALA A 45 -23.94 4.30 -1.92
CA ALA A 45 -23.27 3.11 -2.45
C ALA A 45 -22.73 3.30 -3.88
N ASP A 46 -23.49 3.97 -4.75
CA ASP A 46 -23.08 4.24 -6.13
C ASP A 46 -21.89 5.23 -6.22
N GLN A 47 -21.70 6.05 -5.18
CA GLN A 47 -20.63 7.05 -5.10
C GLN A 47 -19.33 6.48 -4.52
N LYS A 48 -19.41 5.40 -3.74
CA LYS A 48 -18.26 4.79 -3.04
C LYS A 48 -17.04 4.62 -3.95
N ASN A 49 -17.23 4.05 -5.14
CA ASN A 49 -16.09 3.80 -6.04
C ASN A 49 -15.46 5.10 -6.54
N SER A 50 -16.27 6.11 -6.88
CA SER A 50 -15.78 7.42 -7.29
C SER A 50 -15.01 8.11 -6.15
N ASP A 51 -15.52 8.02 -4.93
CA ASP A 51 -14.89 8.63 -3.76
C ASP A 51 -13.56 7.94 -3.41
N VAL A 52 -13.52 6.61 -3.45
CA VAL A 52 -12.29 5.83 -3.25
C VAL A 52 -11.27 6.13 -4.35
N GLU A 53 -11.70 6.29 -5.61
CA GLU A 53 -10.82 6.67 -6.71
C GLU A 53 -10.22 8.08 -6.50
N ASN A 54 -11.00 9.02 -5.95
CA ASN A 54 -10.50 10.34 -5.62
C ASN A 54 -9.49 10.31 -4.47
N GLU A 55 -9.76 9.53 -3.41
CA GLU A 55 -8.81 9.33 -2.31
C GLU A 55 -7.54 8.60 -2.78
N MET A 56 -7.65 7.66 -3.72
CA MET A 56 -6.52 7.03 -4.39
C MET A 56 -5.66 8.07 -5.12
N LYS A 57 -6.27 8.94 -5.93
CA LYS A 57 -5.55 10.01 -6.65
C LYS A 57 -4.85 10.98 -5.69
N ASN A 58 -5.52 11.36 -4.60
CA ASN A 58 -4.93 12.19 -3.54
C ASN A 58 -3.73 11.51 -2.88
N THR A 59 -3.83 10.22 -2.61
CA THR A 59 -2.75 9.40 -2.05
C THR A 59 -1.57 9.35 -3.01
N LEU A 60 -1.80 9.03 -4.29
CA LEU A 60 -0.75 8.96 -5.32
C LEU A 60 -0.03 10.31 -5.53
N LYS A 61 -0.73 11.43 -5.39
CA LYS A 61 -0.10 12.75 -5.42
C LYS A 61 0.94 12.94 -4.30
N LEU A 62 0.68 12.39 -3.11
CA LEU A 62 1.66 12.39 -2.01
C LEU A 62 2.84 11.47 -2.34
N PHE A 63 2.59 10.30 -2.92
CA PHE A 63 3.65 9.39 -3.39
C PHE A 63 4.60 10.04 -4.40
N GLU A 64 4.08 10.86 -5.33
CA GLU A 64 4.94 11.59 -6.27
C GLU A 64 5.73 12.70 -5.58
N THR A 65 5.12 13.39 -4.61
CA THR A 65 5.77 14.47 -3.85
C THR A 65 6.94 13.95 -3.01
N LEU A 66 6.81 12.76 -2.43
CA LEU A 66 7.81 12.16 -1.53
C LEU A 66 8.72 11.13 -2.22
N LYS A 67 8.58 10.96 -3.54
CA LYS A 67 9.23 9.89 -4.31
C LYS A 67 10.72 9.78 -4.08
N GLU A 68 11.47 10.87 -4.26
CA GLU A 68 12.94 10.84 -4.18
C GLU A 68 13.42 10.42 -2.79
N ASN A 69 12.82 10.99 -1.74
CA ASN A 69 13.14 10.67 -0.35
C ASN A 69 12.77 9.22 -0.01
N ALA A 70 11.56 8.77 -0.37
CA ALA A 70 11.09 7.43 -0.06
C ALA A 70 11.85 6.35 -0.85
N GLU A 71 12.19 6.59 -2.11
CA GLU A 71 13.03 5.66 -2.89
C GLU A 71 14.45 5.57 -2.33
N GLN A 72 15.00 6.67 -1.80
CA GLN A 72 16.31 6.67 -1.15
C GLN A 72 16.29 5.90 0.18
N GLU A 73 15.23 6.03 0.96
CA GLU A 73 15.05 5.32 2.23
C GLU A 73 14.83 3.82 2.01
N ASN A 74 13.85 3.44 1.18
CA ASN A 74 13.56 2.06 0.85
C ASN A 74 12.77 1.95 -0.46
N LYS A 75 13.49 1.80 -1.56
CA LYS A 75 12.91 1.68 -2.91
C LYS A 75 11.92 0.53 -3.07
N THR A 76 12.21 -0.64 -2.50
CA THR A 76 11.31 -1.79 -2.59
C THR A 76 9.98 -1.49 -1.90
N MET A 77 10.05 -0.97 -0.67
CA MET A 77 8.86 -0.61 0.11
C MET A 77 8.04 0.48 -0.58
N TYR A 78 8.70 1.52 -1.14
CA TYR A 78 8.04 2.54 -1.94
C TYR A 78 7.28 1.95 -3.13
N LEU A 79 7.91 1.07 -3.91
CA LEU A 79 7.27 0.45 -5.08
C LEU A 79 6.11 -0.46 -4.66
N TYR A 80 6.27 -1.29 -3.64
CA TYR A 80 5.20 -2.10 -3.07
C TYR A 80 4.00 -1.24 -2.68
N MET A 81 4.22 -0.19 -1.88
CA MET A 81 3.16 0.67 -1.38
C MET A 81 2.48 1.48 -2.50
N LYS A 82 3.25 1.96 -3.48
CA LYS A 82 2.69 2.65 -4.66
C LYS A 82 1.82 1.69 -5.48
N GLY A 83 2.31 0.46 -5.71
CA GLY A 83 1.57 -0.59 -6.40
C GLY A 83 0.27 -0.94 -5.68
N ARG A 84 0.33 -1.11 -4.36
CA ARG A 84 -0.83 -1.33 -3.48
C ARG A 84 -1.85 -0.18 -3.52
N ALA A 85 -1.39 1.07 -3.59
CA ALA A 85 -2.27 2.22 -3.77
C ALA A 85 -3.00 2.18 -5.13
N LEU A 86 -2.27 1.90 -6.22
CA LEU A 86 -2.82 1.74 -7.57
C LEU A 86 -3.79 0.55 -7.68
N ASN A 87 -3.62 -0.46 -6.83
CA ASN A 87 -4.44 -1.66 -6.77
C ASN A 87 -5.66 -1.52 -5.82
N VAL A 88 -5.94 -0.35 -5.24
CA VAL A 88 -7.03 -0.21 -4.25
C VAL A 88 -8.42 -0.48 -4.84
N MET A 89 -8.59 -0.21 -6.13
CA MET A 89 -9.85 -0.36 -6.86
C MET A 89 -10.14 -1.83 -7.21
N PRO A 90 -11.41 -2.22 -7.38
CA PRO A 90 -11.75 -3.59 -7.80
C PRO A 90 -11.31 -3.92 -9.23
N GLN A 91 -11.15 -2.91 -10.09
CA GLN A 91 -10.78 -3.09 -11.49
C GLN A 91 -9.27 -3.29 -11.64
N TYR A 92 -8.87 -4.10 -12.61
CA TYR A 92 -7.47 -4.29 -12.96
C TYR A 92 -6.78 -2.98 -13.35
N SER A 93 -5.57 -2.78 -12.83
CA SER A 93 -4.68 -1.67 -13.15
C SER A 93 -3.36 -2.20 -13.70
N LYS A 94 -3.09 -1.94 -14.98
CA LYS A 94 -1.82 -2.29 -15.62
C LYS A 94 -0.62 -1.59 -14.95
N GLU A 95 -0.82 -0.37 -14.47
CA GLU A 95 0.24 0.36 -13.77
C GLU A 95 0.57 -0.31 -12.43
N ALA A 96 -0.44 -0.82 -11.71
CA ALA A 96 -0.22 -1.59 -10.49
C ALA A 96 0.60 -2.85 -10.77
N GLU A 97 0.25 -3.63 -11.81
CA GLU A 97 0.99 -4.82 -12.24
C GLU A 97 2.47 -4.50 -12.52
N GLU A 98 2.75 -3.45 -13.29
CA GLU A 98 4.12 -3.05 -13.65
C GLU A 98 4.93 -2.61 -12.44
N VAL A 99 4.32 -1.85 -11.52
CA VAL A 99 4.98 -1.37 -10.30
C VAL A 99 5.24 -2.51 -9.31
N LEU A 100 4.26 -3.37 -9.07
CA LEU A 100 4.39 -4.52 -8.17
C LEU A 100 5.38 -5.56 -8.71
N SER A 101 5.35 -5.81 -10.02
CA SER A 101 6.34 -6.66 -10.70
C SER A 101 7.78 -6.17 -10.49
N ARG A 102 8.00 -4.86 -10.38
CA ARG A 102 9.31 -4.29 -10.06
C ARG A 102 9.66 -4.47 -8.59
N ALA A 103 8.69 -4.35 -7.67
CA ALA A 103 8.91 -4.56 -6.24
C ALA A 103 9.39 -6.00 -5.96
N VAL A 104 8.69 -7.02 -6.47
CA VAL A 104 9.05 -8.43 -6.26
C VAL A 104 10.38 -8.82 -6.95
N LYS A 105 10.77 -8.13 -8.02
CA LYS A 105 12.07 -8.33 -8.67
C LYS A 105 13.23 -7.75 -7.85
N LEU A 106 13.00 -6.63 -7.15
CA LEU A 106 14.01 -6.01 -6.29
C LEU A 106 14.17 -6.76 -4.97
N ASP A 107 13.06 -7.21 -4.38
CA ASP A 107 13.07 -8.06 -3.20
C ASP A 107 12.12 -9.25 -3.38
N PRO A 108 12.65 -10.38 -3.87
CA PRO A 108 11.87 -11.60 -4.02
C PRO A 108 11.32 -12.14 -2.69
N LYS A 109 11.86 -11.72 -1.54
CA LYS A 109 11.40 -12.18 -0.22
C LYS A 109 10.26 -11.33 0.36
N HIS A 110 9.86 -10.26 -0.32
CA HIS A 110 8.78 -9.40 0.15
C HIS A 110 7.42 -10.05 -0.09
N VAL A 111 6.95 -10.81 0.90
CA VAL A 111 5.69 -11.58 0.85
C VAL A 111 4.49 -10.71 0.48
N ASP A 112 4.34 -9.52 1.11
CA ASP A 112 3.19 -8.65 0.81
C ASP A 112 3.19 -8.12 -0.63
N ALA A 113 4.36 -7.89 -1.23
CA ALA A 113 4.44 -7.47 -2.63
C ALA A 113 4.00 -8.57 -3.59
N TRP A 114 4.30 -9.83 -3.29
CA TRP A 114 3.78 -10.98 -4.03
C TRP A 114 2.27 -11.14 -3.87
N ASN A 115 1.75 -10.93 -2.65
CA ASN A 115 0.30 -10.98 -2.41
C ASN A 115 -0.44 -9.90 -3.19
N GLU A 116 0.05 -8.66 -3.18
CA GLU A 116 -0.55 -7.56 -3.95
C GLU A 116 -0.44 -7.80 -5.46
N LEU A 117 0.69 -8.35 -5.96
CA LEU A 117 0.81 -8.72 -7.36
C LEU A 117 -0.18 -9.83 -7.76
N GLY A 118 -0.37 -10.81 -6.88
CA GLY A 118 -1.36 -11.87 -7.05
C GLY A 118 -2.80 -11.34 -7.11
N ASP A 119 -3.16 -10.41 -6.23
CA ASP A 119 -4.47 -9.72 -6.28
C ASP A 119 -4.64 -8.90 -7.56
N CYS A 120 -3.57 -8.28 -8.05
CA CYS A 120 -3.59 -7.57 -9.33
C CYS A 120 -3.88 -8.51 -10.52
N TYR A 121 -3.21 -9.67 -10.58
CA TYR A 121 -3.50 -10.70 -11.59
C TYR A 121 -4.88 -11.32 -11.43
N TRP A 122 -5.36 -11.48 -10.20
CA TRP A 122 -6.72 -11.94 -9.94
C TRP A 122 -7.76 -10.97 -10.54
N LYS A 123 -7.58 -9.66 -10.36
CA LYS A 123 -8.44 -8.63 -10.99
C LYS A 123 -8.36 -8.61 -12.51
N LYS A 124 -7.25 -9.08 -13.07
CA LYS A 124 -7.04 -9.26 -14.52
C LYS A 124 -7.71 -10.53 -15.07
N ASP A 125 -8.24 -11.39 -14.19
CA ASP A 125 -8.74 -12.74 -14.50
C ASP A 125 -7.63 -13.71 -14.98
N ASP A 126 -6.36 -13.39 -14.66
CA ASP A 126 -5.21 -14.24 -14.93
C ASP A 126 -4.93 -15.15 -13.73
N ILE A 127 -5.74 -16.20 -13.62
CA ILE A 127 -5.77 -17.10 -12.45
C ILE A 127 -4.46 -17.88 -12.30
N GLU A 128 -3.79 -18.19 -13.42
CA GLU A 128 -2.54 -18.94 -13.41
C GLU A 128 -1.40 -18.10 -12.79
N GLU A 129 -1.25 -16.85 -13.23
CA GLU A 129 -0.24 -15.95 -12.67
C GLU A 129 -0.56 -15.52 -11.24
N ALA A 130 -1.84 -15.34 -10.90
CA ALA A 130 -2.25 -15.09 -9.51
C ALA A 130 -1.81 -16.24 -8.59
N LYS A 131 -2.04 -17.50 -9.01
CA LYS A 131 -1.62 -18.69 -8.26
C LYS A 131 -0.10 -18.77 -8.13
N ASN A 132 0.64 -18.44 -9.19
CA ASN A 132 2.11 -18.41 -9.15
C ASN A 132 2.60 -17.39 -8.12
N CYS A 133 2.00 -16.20 -8.08
CA CYS A 133 2.34 -15.16 -7.10
C CYS A 133 2.07 -15.61 -5.65
N PHE A 134 0.88 -16.15 -5.37
CA PHE A 134 0.55 -16.63 -4.02
C PHE A 134 1.41 -17.84 -3.59
N SER A 135 1.77 -18.70 -4.54
CA SER A 135 2.69 -19.81 -4.26
C SER A 135 4.09 -19.27 -3.93
N GLY A 136 4.59 -18.31 -4.71
CA GLY A 136 5.86 -17.63 -4.45
C GLY A 136 5.91 -16.98 -3.07
N ALA A 137 4.82 -16.32 -2.65
CA ALA A 137 4.69 -15.72 -1.32
C ALA A 137 4.90 -16.73 -0.17
N LEU A 138 4.47 -17.98 -0.35
CA LEU A 138 4.63 -19.06 0.64
C LEU A 138 6.03 -19.67 0.67
N PHE A 139 6.74 -19.69 -0.45
CA PHE A 139 8.10 -20.26 -0.53
C PHE A 139 9.18 -19.34 0.03
N HIS A 140 8.86 -18.06 0.27
CA HIS A 140 9.80 -17.06 0.74
C HIS A 140 9.72 -16.74 2.25
N VAL A 141 9.02 -17.59 3.01
CA VAL A 141 8.91 -17.53 4.49
C VAL A 141 10.11 -18.20 5.16
#